data_AF-A0A351LBT9-F1
#
_entry.id   AF-A0A351LBT9-F1
#
_cell.length_a   1.000
_cell.length_b   1.000
_cell.length_c   1.000
_cell.angle_alpha   90.00
_cell.angle_beta   90.00
_cell.angle_gamma   90.00
#
_symmetry.space_group_name_H-M   'P 1'
#
loop_
_entity.id
_entity.type
_entity.pdbx_description
1 polymer ?
#
loop_
_entity_poly.entity_id
_entity_poly.type
_entity_poly.pdbx_seq_one_letter_code
_entity_poly.pdbx_strand_id
1 'polypeptide(L)' 'MFGLGLPEMGIIAVVALLIFGPKKIPEMGRALGKTLKGFKEEMSNPENDKDAQVEETSEDKTKT' A
#
# COMPACT_ATOMS: atom_id res chain seq x y z
N MET A 1 32.68 10.76 -7.74
CA MET A 1 33.27 10.22 -6.49
C MET A 1 32.27 9.49 -5.60
N PHE A 2 31.01 9.26 -5.97
CA PHE A 2 30.20 8.16 -5.43
C PHE A 2 29.11 7.86 -6.46
N GLY A 3 29.31 6.80 -7.24
CA GLY A 3 28.34 6.34 -8.22
C GLY A 3 27.21 5.63 -7.51
N LEU A 4 26.28 6.40 -6.91
CA LEU A 4 25.02 5.85 -6.41
C LEU A 4 24.16 5.46 -7.62
N GLY A 5 24.47 4.30 -8.18
CA GLY A 5 23.70 3.71 -9.25
C GLY A 5 22.55 2.88 -8.72
N LEU A 6 21.76 2.37 -9.65
CA LEU A 6 20.76 1.33 -9.38
C LEU A 6 21.33 0.10 -8.64
N PRO A 7 22.59 -0.36 -8.88
CA PRO A 7 23.14 -1.51 -8.16
C PRO A 7 23.26 -1.28 -6.64
N GLU A 8 23.79 -0.14 -6.22
CA GLU A 8 23.98 0.20 -4.81
C GLU A 8 22.64 0.34 -4.08
N MET A 9 21.65 0.98 -4.73
CA MET A 9 20.29 1.06 -4.19
C MET A 9 19.63 -0.33 -4.08
N GLY A 10 19.91 -1.22 -5.02
CA GLY A 10 19.45 -2.62 -4.97
C GLY A 10 19.98 -3.35 -3.74
N ILE A 11 21.27 -3.20 -3.41
CA ILE A 11 21.89 -3.83 -2.24
C ILE A 11 21.25 -3.32 -0.95
N ILE A 12 21.03 -2.01 -0.83
CA ILE A 12 20.37 -1.41 0.34
C ILE A 12 18.94 -1.95 0.46
N ALA A 13 18.21 -2.03 -0.66
CA ALA A 13 16.86 -2.59 -0.67
C ALA A 13 16.84 -4.05 -0.21
N VAL A 14 17.80 -4.89 -0.65
CA VAL A 14 17.91 -6.28 -0.20
C VAL A 14 18.14 -6.36 1.31
N VAL A 15 19.07 -5.57 1.87
CA VAL A 15 19.31 -5.54 3.32
C VAL A 15 18.07 -5.09 4.08
N ALA A 16 17.39 -4.04 3.62
CA ALA A 16 16.14 -3.57 4.21
C ALA A 16 15.04 -4.65 4.14
N LEU A 17 14.94 -5.39 3.03
CA LEU A 17 14.00 -6.50 2.87
C LEU A 17 14.32 -7.69 3.78
N LEU A 18 15.58 -7.90 4.17
CA LEU A 18 15.93 -8.93 5.15
C LEU A 18 15.49 -8.53 6.57
N ILE A 19 15.63 -7.24 6.92
CA ILE A 19 15.24 -6.71 8.25
C ILE A 19 13.72 -6.63 8.37
N PHE A 20 13.06 -6.02 7.38
CA PHE A 20 11.62 -5.78 7.41
C PHE A 20 10.80 -6.93 6.82
N GLY A 21 11.38 -7.73 5.92
CA GLY A 21 10.69 -8.79 5.20
C GLY A 21 10.03 -8.31 3.90
N PRO A 22 10.03 -9.11 2.82
CA PRO A 22 9.47 -8.73 1.53
C PRO A 22 7.95 -8.59 1.52
N LYS A 23 7.24 -9.15 2.51
CA LYS A 23 5.80 -9.00 2.67
C LYS A 23 5.39 -7.66 3.29
N LYS A 24 6.25 -7.04 4.11
CA LYS A 24 5.91 -5.78 4.79
C LYS A 24 5.89 -4.58 3.85
N ILE A 25 6.77 -4.54 2.85
CA ILE A 25 6.80 -3.47 1.85
C ILE A 25 5.46 -3.33 1.08
N PRO A 26 4.90 -4.38 0.46
CA PRO A 26 3.61 -4.29 -0.22
C PRO A 26 2.44 -4.11 0.75
N GLU A 27 2.51 -4.65 1.97
CA GLU A 27 1.49 -4.45 3.00
C GLU A 27 1.39 -2.98 3.42
N MET A 28 2.53 -2.35 3.74
CA MET A 28 2.61 -0.92 4.04
C MET A 28 2.22 -0.07 2.84
N GLY A 29 2.66 -0.44 1.62
CA GLY A 29 2.26 0.25 0.39
C GLY A 29 0.76 0.20 0.12
N ARG A 30 0.09 -0.92 0.41
CA ARG A 30 -1.37 -1.04 0.30
C ARG A 30 -2.09 -0.17 1.33
N ALA A 31 -1.60 -0.13 2.57
CA ALA A 31 -2.18 0.71 3.62
C ALA A 31 -2.04 2.20 3.27
N LEU A 32 -0.81 2.64 2.95
CA LEU A 32 -0.52 4.00 2.52
C LEU A 32 -1.27 4.37 1.24
N GLY A 33 -1.39 3.44 0.29
CA GLY A 33 -2.12 3.65 -0.96
C GLY A 33 -3.61 3.87 -0.74
N LYS A 34 -4.25 3.17 0.20
CA LYS A 34 -5.65 3.43 0.58
C LYS A 34 -5.82 4.81 1.18
N THR A 35 -4.93 5.22 2.09
CA THR A 35 -4.95 6.56 2.69
C THR A 35 -4.72 7.64 1.64
N LEU A 36 -3.73 7.47 0.76
CA LEU A 36 -3.42 8.44 -0.28
C LEU A 36 -4.53 8.52 -1.35
N LYS A 37 -5.21 7.41 -1.62
CA LYS A 37 -6.39 7.38 -2.50
C LYS A 37 -7.55 8.19 -1.92
N GLY A 38 -7.90 7.96 -0.65
CA GLY A 38 -8.94 8.75 0.03
C GLY A 38 -8.58 10.24 0.09
N PHE A 39 -7.33 10.55 0.46
CA PHE A 39 -6.83 11.93 0.47
C PHE A 39 -6.90 12.61 -0.91
N LYS A 40 -6.59 11.86 -1.98
CA LYS A 40 -6.68 12.36 -3.35
C LYS A 40 -8.13 12.55 -3.80
N GLU A 41 -9.04 11.66 -3.43
CA GLU A 41 -10.47 11.77 -3.74
C GLU A 41 -11.08 13.01 -3.07
N GLU A 42 -10.75 13.23 -1.81
CA GLU A 42 -11.25 14.34 -1.00
C GLU A 42 -10.67 15.70 -1.45
N MET A 43 -9.36 15.74 -1.78
CA MET A 43 -8.76 16.93 -2.40
C MET A 43 -9.29 17.22 -3.81
N SER A 44 -9.69 16.20 -4.54
CA SER A 44 -10.13 16.36 -5.94
C SER A 44 -11.62 16.61 -6.07
N ASN A 45 -12.41 16.44 -4.99
CA ASN A 45 -13.87 16.56 -5.03
C ASN A 45 -14.46 17.22 -3.76
N PRO A 46 -14.17 18.52 -3.51
CA PRO A 46 -14.57 19.21 -2.29
C PRO A 46 -16.09 19.42 -2.09
N GLU A 47 -16.95 18.94 -3.01
CA GLU A 47 -18.41 19.22 -3.00
C GLU A 47 -19.31 17.97 -2.94
N ASN A 48 -18.81 16.75 -2.82
CA ASN A 48 -19.68 15.55 -2.71
C ASN A 48 -19.19 14.54 -1.68
N ASP A 49 -19.51 14.82 -0.41
CA ASP A 49 -19.64 13.79 0.62
C ASP A 49 -20.81 12.87 0.30
N LYS A 50 -20.54 11.65 -0.20
CA LYS A 50 -21.27 10.41 0.11
C LYS A 50 -20.73 9.21 -0.66
N ASP A 51 -20.70 8.09 0.06
CA ASP A 51 -20.51 6.71 -0.40
C ASP A 51 -19.09 6.25 -0.76
N ALA A 52 -18.42 5.65 0.24
CA ALA A 52 -17.52 4.53 0.02
C ALA A 52 -17.83 3.43 1.06
N GLN A 53 -18.96 2.77 0.84
CA GLN A 53 -19.27 1.45 1.38
C GLN A 53 -18.21 0.47 0.85
N VAL A 54 -17.51 -0.22 1.75
CA VAL A 54 -16.68 -1.38 1.39
C VAL A 54 -17.03 -2.53 2.35
N GLU A 55 -18.19 -3.13 2.13
CA GLU A 55 -18.33 -4.59 2.22
C GLU A 55 -17.48 -5.21 1.08
N GLU A 56 -16.85 -6.37 1.17
CA GLU A 56 -17.14 -7.56 1.96
C GLU A 56 -15.84 -8.20 2.50
N THR A 57 -15.87 -8.57 3.78
CA THR A 57 -15.33 -9.86 4.20
C THR A 57 -16.50 -10.83 4.14
N SER A 58 -16.54 -11.70 3.13
CA SER A 58 -17.46 -12.83 3.05
C SER A 58 -16.69 -14.05 2.56
N GLU A 59 -16.01 -14.71 3.50
CA GLU A 59 -15.57 -16.09 3.38
C GLU A 59 -15.95 -16.81 4.68
N ASP A 60 -17.16 -17.37 4.78
CA ASP A 60 -17.46 -18.53 5.66
C ASP A 60 -18.84 -19.17 5.36
N LYS A 61 -18.84 -20.52 5.26
CA LYS A 61 -19.94 -21.52 5.30
C LYS A 61 -20.97 -21.52 4.15
N THR A 62 -20.95 -22.51 3.24
CA THR A 62 -21.31 -23.95 3.41
C THR A 62 -22.72 -24.18 3.98
N LYS A 63 -23.49 -24.97 3.20
CA LYS A 63 -24.49 -25.99 3.58
C LYS A 63 -26.00 -25.64 3.51
N THR A 64 -26.63 -26.41 2.62
CA THR A 64 -27.94 -27.11 2.73
C THR A 64 -29.20 -26.32 2.42
#